data_AF-F2UB25-F1
#
_entry.id   AF-F2UB25-F1
#
_cell.length_a   1.000
_cell.length_b   1.000
_cell.length_c   1.000
_cell.angle_alpha   90.00
_cell.angle_beta   90.00
_cell.angle_gamma   90.00
#
_symmetry.space_group_name_H-M   'P 1'
#
loop_
_entity.id
_entity.type
_entity.pdbx_description
1 polymer ?
#
loop_
_entity_poly.entity_id
_entity_poly.type
_entity_poly.pdbx_seq_one_letter_code
_entity_poly.pdbx_strand_id
1 'polypeptide(L)'
;MPLSLTYESFHSLISNDPVPHVVVDFRASQEKAIPAVEEYNTKVVKPDEYLDDLVAEDGCAVVVYDSSDAPEFKSDRAVVFFNVNTEPAASDSFQLKSKDCQTVMTERDNLVFLDVRRQDEVDNFGMLSYAVHIPLHELLRQLNQGAHSEGLEKLLSATKPVVTGCRTSRRAKFCTQLLHDVGVRDAQYLDKGACGMSKFPENNMKCYKSYELTDPVPEPSDEP
;
A
#
# COMPACT_ATOMS: atom_id res chain seq x y z
N MET A 1 -1.92 17.31 -8.73
CA MET A 1 -0.90 16.55 -9.46
C MET A 1 -1.19 15.09 -9.16
N PRO A 2 -1.28 14.20 -10.17
CA PRO A 2 -1.54 12.79 -9.92
C PRO A 2 -0.47 12.19 -9.02
N LEU A 3 -0.85 11.22 -8.18
CA LEU A 3 0.09 10.50 -7.33
C LEU A 3 1.03 9.66 -8.22
N SER A 4 2.27 10.12 -8.38
CA SER A 4 3.30 9.43 -9.16
C SER A 4 4.18 8.61 -8.25
N LEU A 5 4.27 7.31 -8.52
CA LEU A 5 5.12 6.37 -7.81
C LEU A 5 6.57 6.48 -8.29
N THR A 6 7.50 6.25 -7.38
CA THR A 6 8.88 5.87 -7.70
C THR A 6 8.94 4.44 -8.26
N TYR A 7 10.09 4.05 -8.82
CA TYR A 7 10.32 2.67 -9.25
C TYR A 7 10.16 1.68 -8.08
N GLU A 8 10.68 2.04 -6.91
CA GLU A 8 10.63 1.23 -5.70
C GLU A 8 9.19 1.05 -5.20
N SER A 9 8.39 2.12 -5.21
CA SER A 9 6.95 2.05 -4.89
C SER A 9 6.20 1.16 -5.87
N PHE A 10 6.41 1.35 -7.18
CA PHE A 10 5.78 0.54 -8.22
C PHE A 10 6.13 -0.94 -8.06
N HIS A 11 7.41 -1.25 -7.95
CA HIS A 11 7.88 -2.63 -7.77
C HIS A 11 7.35 -3.23 -6.46
N SER A 12 7.38 -2.48 -5.36
CA SER A 12 6.86 -2.98 -4.07
C SER A 12 5.36 -3.24 -4.11
N LEU A 13 4.59 -2.44 -4.84
CA LEU A 13 3.14 -2.63 -5.00
C LEU A 13 2.86 -3.97 -5.70
N ILE A 14 3.41 -4.14 -6.91
CA ILE A 14 3.11 -5.32 -7.74
C ILE A 14 3.69 -6.63 -7.18
N SER A 15 4.79 -6.56 -6.42
CA SER A 15 5.49 -7.75 -5.91
C SER A 15 5.07 -8.17 -4.50
N ASN A 16 4.64 -7.23 -3.64
CA ASN A 16 4.40 -7.51 -2.23
C ASN A 16 2.93 -7.39 -1.82
N ASP A 17 2.12 -6.58 -2.51
CA ASP A 17 0.71 -6.47 -2.16
C ASP A 17 -0.03 -7.77 -2.53
N PRO A 18 -0.67 -8.48 -1.58
CA PRO A 18 -1.50 -9.62 -1.91
C PRO A 18 -2.79 -9.25 -2.65
N VAL A 19 -3.19 -7.96 -2.69
CA VAL A 19 -4.39 -7.54 -3.40
C VAL A 19 -4.09 -7.46 -4.90
N PRO A 20 -4.90 -8.09 -5.77
CA PRO A 20 -4.72 -7.98 -7.21
C PRO A 20 -4.82 -6.53 -7.71
N HIS A 21 -3.82 -6.10 -8.48
CA HIS A 21 -3.79 -4.81 -9.16
C HIS A 21 -3.85 -5.01 -10.68
N VAL A 22 -4.26 -3.96 -11.40
CA VAL A 22 -4.25 -3.95 -12.86
C VAL A 22 -3.28 -2.88 -13.32
N VAL A 23 -2.33 -3.27 -14.17
CA VAL A 23 -1.43 -2.36 -14.85
C VAL A 23 -2.05 -1.94 -16.18
N VAL A 24 -2.21 -0.63 -16.37
CA VAL A 24 -2.69 -0.04 -17.62
C VAL A 24 -1.50 0.58 -18.34
N ASP A 25 -1.05 -0.05 -19.43
CA ASP A 25 0.17 0.34 -20.15
C ASP A 25 -0.12 1.38 -21.24
N PHE A 26 0.20 2.64 -20.96
CA PHE A 26 0.04 3.79 -21.86
C PHE A 26 1.26 4.05 -22.76
N ARG A 27 2.30 3.21 -22.72
CA ARG A 27 3.55 3.48 -23.44
C ARG A 27 3.39 3.36 -24.94
N ALA A 28 4.02 4.27 -25.68
CA ALA A 28 3.86 4.37 -27.13
C ALA A 28 4.72 3.38 -27.93
N SER A 29 5.77 2.80 -27.35
CA SER A 29 6.67 1.86 -28.04
C SER A 29 6.71 0.49 -27.36
N GLN A 30 6.57 -0.57 -28.16
CA GLN A 30 6.54 -1.97 -27.70
C GLN A 30 7.90 -2.54 -27.28
N GLU A 31 8.94 -1.73 -27.04
CA GLU A 31 10.31 -2.24 -26.86
C GLU A 31 10.92 -2.07 -25.46
N LYS A 32 10.36 -1.25 -24.57
CA LYS A 32 10.79 -1.29 -23.16
C LYS A 32 10.00 -2.38 -22.44
N ALA A 33 10.67 -3.39 -21.91
CA ALA A 33 10.03 -4.31 -20.98
C ALA A 33 9.43 -3.50 -19.81
N ILE A 34 8.15 -3.71 -19.48
CA ILE A 34 7.68 -3.29 -18.16
C ILE A 34 8.52 -4.09 -17.17
N PRO A 35 9.10 -3.49 -16.11
CA PRO A 35 9.86 -4.24 -15.12
C PRO A 35 9.05 -5.47 -14.65
N ALA A 36 9.48 -6.66 -15.10
CA ALA A 36 8.91 -8.00 -14.93
C ALA A 36 7.49 -8.11 -14.33
N VAL A 37 6.47 -7.44 -14.89
CA VAL A 37 5.09 -7.56 -14.38
C VAL A 37 4.53 -8.97 -14.62
N GLU A 38 5.00 -9.64 -15.68
CA GLU A 38 4.63 -11.02 -16.02
C GLU A 38 4.98 -12.05 -14.94
N GLU A 39 5.93 -11.74 -14.05
CA GLU A 39 6.30 -12.63 -12.93
C GLU A 39 5.34 -12.52 -11.74
N TYR A 40 4.49 -11.49 -11.73
CA TYR A 40 3.53 -11.24 -10.66
C TYR A 40 2.11 -11.55 -11.15
N ASN A 41 1.21 -11.91 -10.23
CA ASN A 41 -0.21 -12.17 -10.54
C ASN A 41 -0.98 -10.87 -10.85
N THR A 42 -0.38 -10.01 -11.68
CA THR A 42 -0.84 -8.66 -12.02
C THR A 42 -1.26 -8.67 -13.48
N LYS A 43 -2.51 -8.27 -13.74
CA LYS A 43 -3.03 -8.19 -15.10
C LYS A 43 -2.51 -6.93 -15.78
N VAL A 44 -1.90 -7.07 -16.96
CA VAL A 44 -1.51 -5.93 -17.80
C VAL A 44 -2.53 -5.78 -18.93
N VAL A 45 -3.05 -4.57 -19.13
CA VAL A 45 -4.02 -4.23 -20.19
C VAL A 45 -3.64 -2.95 -20.92
N LYS A 46 -4.13 -2.79 -22.15
CA LYS A 46 -4.07 -1.50 -22.83
C LYS A 46 -5.16 -0.54 -22.30
N PRO A 47 -5.01 0.78 -22.54
CA PRO A 47 -6.00 1.76 -22.07
C PRO A 47 -7.42 1.52 -22.60
N ASP A 48 -7.55 1.06 -23.85
CA ASP A 48 -8.84 0.76 -24.48
C ASP A 48 -9.44 -0.58 -24.06
N GLU A 49 -8.66 -1.42 -23.37
CA GLU A 49 -9.07 -2.71 -22.82
C GLU A 49 -9.40 -2.63 -21.32
N TYR A 50 -9.14 -1.48 -20.68
CA TYR A 50 -9.38 -1.29 -19.25
C TYR A 50 -10.88 -1.17 -18.93
N LEU A 51 -11.30 -1.87 -17.89
CA LEU A 51 -12.61 -1.77 -17.28
C LEU A 51 -12.45 -1.78 -15.75
N ASP A 52 -13.26 -1.00 -15.03
CA ASP A 52 -13.16 -0.88 -13.56
C ASP A 52 -13.46 -2.17 -12.80
N ASP A 53 -14.13 -3.13 -13.45
CA ASP A 53 -14.41 -4.46 -12.92
C ASP A 53 -13.20 -5.41 -12.99
N LEU A 54 -12.15 -5.05 -13.74
CA LEU A 54 -10.89 -5.78 -13.75
C LEU A 54 -10.08 -5.59 -12.47
N VAL A 55 -10.34 -4.49 -11.75
CA VAL A 55 -9.65 -4.13 -10.51
C VAL A 55 -10.49 -4.62 -9.34
N ALA A 56 -9.87 -5.38 -8.43
CA ALA A 56 -10.48 -5.77 -7.18
C ALA A 56 -10.99 -4.54 -6.41
N GLU A 57 -12.02 -4.69 -5.59
CA GLU A 57 -12.65 -3.55 -4.89
C GLU A 57 -11.66 -2.77 -4.01
N ASP A 58 -10.76 -3.51 -3.38
CA ASP A 58 -9.66 -3.08 -2.52
C ASP A 58 -8.33 -2.89 -3.27
N GLY A 59 -8.33 -3.07 -4.60
CA GLY A 59 -7.17 -2.93 -5.48
C GLY A 59 -7.00 -1.52 -6.06
N CYS A 60 -6.09 -1.40 -7.02
CA CYS A 60 -5.87 -0.15 -7.75
C CYS A 60 -5.49 -0.41 -9.21
N ALA A 61 -5.74 0.61 -10.04
CA ALA A 61 -5.21 0.70 -11.39
C ALA A 61 -3.86 1.43 -11.35
N VAL A 62 -2.84 0.81 -11.93
CA VAL A 62 -1.48 1.35 -12.03
C VAL A 62 -1.23 1.78 -13.47
N VAL A 63 -1.28 3.09 -13.71
CA VAL A 63 -1.06 3.68 -15.04
C VAL A 63 0.42 3.80 -15.29
N VAL A 64 0.94 3.01 -16.23
CA VAL A 64 2.36 3.00 -16.61
C VAL A 64 2.55 3.78 -17.91
N TYR A 65 3.47 4.74 -17.93
CA TYR A 65 3.66 5.64 -19.08
C TYR A 65 5.14 6.03 -19.26
N ASP A 66 5.48 6.56 -20.44
CA ASP A 66 6.85 6.96 -20.82
C ASP A 66 6.95 8.39 -21.41
N SER A 67 5.86 9.16 -21.37
CA SER A 67 5.81 10.57 -21.77
C SER A 67 6.30 11.52 -20.65
N SER A 68 6.56 12.78 -21.01
CA SER A 68 6.88 13.86 -20.06
C SER A 68 5.73 14.12 -19.09
N ASP A 69 4.51 14.07 -19.61
CA ASP A 69 3.29 14.36 -18.88
C ASP A 69 2.51 13.07 -18.64
N ALA A 70 1.93 12.94 -17.45
CA ALA A 70 1.05 11.83 -17.14
C ALA A 70 -0.19 11.85 -18.06
N PRO A 71 -0.62 10.70 -18.59
CA PRO A 71 -1.82 10.64 -19.42
C PRO A 71 -3.07 10.93 -18.57
N GLU A 72 -4.12 11.46 -19.22
CA GLU A 72 -5.43 11.50 -18.59
C GLU A 72 -5.98 10.07 -18.45
N PHE A 73 -6.33 9.69 -17.23
CA PHE A 73 -6.95 8.40 -16.94
C PHE A 73 -8.02 8.57 -15.86
N LYS A 74 -9.19 7.97 -16.09
CA LYS A 74 -10.34 8.04 -15.18
C LYS A 74 -10.77 6.63 -14.83
N SER A 75 -11.05 6.44 -13.55
CA SER A 75 -11.50 5.18 -12.98
C SER A 75 -12.23 5.52 -11.68
N ASP A 76 -13.27 4.73 -11.36
CA ASP A 76 -13.93 4.81 -10.06
C ASP A 76 -13.10 4.12 -8.94
N ARG A 77 -12.00 3.46 -9.30
CA ARG A 77 -11.04 2.80 -8.41
C ARG A 77 -9.89 3.72 -8.03
N ALA A 78 -9.07 3.27 -7.07
CA ALA A 78 -7.82 3.95 -6.77
C ALA A 78 -6.91 3.91 -8.01
N VAL A 79 -6.32 5.06 -8.36
CA VAL A 79 -5.39 5.19 -9.49
C VAL A 79 -4.06 5.71 -8.98
N VAL A 80 -2.99 5.07 -9.43
CA VAL A 80 -1.61 5.53 -9.24
C VAL A 80 -0.89 5.56 -10.58
N PHE A 81 0.08 6.44 -10.70
CA PHE A 81 0.82 6.66 -11.94
C PHE A 81 2.27 6.25 -11.76
N PHE A 82 2.88 5.62 -12.76
CA PHE A 82 4.30 5.31 -12.76
C PHE A 82 4.92 5.67 -14.11
N ASN A 83 5.86 6.62 -14.08
CA ASN A 83 6.65 6.95 -15.27
C ASN A 83 7.86 6.02 -15.32
N VAL A 84 8.02 5.24 -16.40
CA VAL A 84 9.15 4.30 -16.54
C VAL A 84 10.49 5.00 -16.72
N ASN A 85 10.49 6.30 -17.02
CA ASN A 85 11.70 7.12 -17.07
C ASN A 85 12.04 7.74 -15.70
N THR A 86 11.28 7.42 -14.64
CA THR A 86 11.66 7.81 -13.28
C THR A 86 12.95 7.08 -12.93
N GLU A 87 14.03 7.84 -12.74
CA GLU A 87 15.30 7.28 -12.28
C GLU A 87 15.07 6.54 -10.95
N PRO A 88 15.55 5.30 -10.79
CA PRO A 88 15.51 4.64 -9.50
C PRO A 88 16.29 5.49 -8.49
N ALA A 89 15.93 5.37 -7.21
CA ALA A 89 16.76 5.98 -6.18
C ALA A 89 18.19 5.46 -6.32
N ALA A 90 19.20 6.33 -6.14
CA ALA A 90 20.60 5.91 -6.17
C ALA A 90 20.81 4.69 -5.26
N SER A 91 21.64 3.74 -5.70
CA SER A 91 21.80 2.39 -5.12
C SER A 91 22.18 2.33 -3.64
N ASP A 92 22.42 3.47 -2.98
CA ASP A 92 22.35 3.61 -1.53
C ASP A 92 20.88 3.60 -1.10
N SER A 93 20.29 2.42 -1.30
CA SER A 93 18.90 2.04 -1.08
C SER A 93 18.29 2.74 0.13
N PHE A 94 17.13 3.37 -0.07
CA PHE A 94 16.18 3.62 1.01
C PHE A 94 15.77 2.27 1.62
N GLN A 95 16.60 1.73 2.51
CA GLN A 95 16.22 0.59 3.33
C GLN A 95 15.09 1.07 4.22
N LEU A 96 13.86 0.69 3.87
CA LEU A 96 12.70 0.95 4.69
C LEU A 96 12.97 0.41 6.09
N LYS A 97 12.91 1.30 7.08
CA LYS A 97 13.09 0.92 8.47
C LYS A 97 11.86 0.19 8.96
N SER A 98 12.09 -0.90 9.69
CA SER A 98 11.06 -1.54 10.47
C SER A 98 11.09 -1.06 11.91
N LYS A 99 9.94 -1.15 12.58
CA LYS A 99 9.82 -1.07 14.03
C LYS A 99 9.14 -2.32 14.54
N ASP A 100 9.64 -2.91 15.62
CA ASP A 100 9.05 -4.12 16.20
C ASP A 100 7.78 -3.80 17.01
N CYS A 101 6.95 -4.82 17.23
CA CYS A 101 5.67 -4.68 17.91
C CYS A 101 5.81 -4.13 19.35
N GLN A 102 6.82 -4.57 20.11
CA GLN A 102 7.01 -4.14 21.49
C GLN A 102 7.35 -2.64 21.55
N THR A 103 8.23 -2.19 20.66
CA THR A 103 8.60 -0.77 20.55
C THR A 103 7.39 0.08 20.19
N VAL A 104 6.57 -0.34 19.21
CA VAL A 104 5.34 0.39 18.85
C VAL A 104 4.37 0.50 20.02
N MET A 105 4.15 -0.59 20.77
CA MET A 105 3.27 -0.58 21.94
C MET A 105 3.78 0.33 23.07
N THR A 106 5.11 0.36 23.26
CA THR A 106 5.76 1.17 24.31
C THR A 106 5.77 2.66 23.95
N GLU A 107 5.97 2.99 22.68
CA GLU A 107 6.10 4.36 22.18
C GLU A 107 4.79 4.93 21.60
N ARG A 108 3.65 4.26 21.81
CA ARG A 108 2.36 4.59 21.17
C ARG A 108 1.93 6.06 21.25
N ASP A 109 2.29 6.76 22.33
CA ASP A 109 1.95 8.18 22.53
C ASP A 109 2.88 9.14 21.76
N ASN A 110 4.02 8.62 21.26
CA ASN A 110 5.08 9.37 20.59
C ASN A 110 5.17 9.08 19.08
N LEU A 111 4.25 8.30 18.52
CA LEU A 111 4.18 7.99 17.08
C LEU A 111 2.75 8.11 16.56
N VAL A 112 2.59 8.16 15.24
CA VAL A 112 1.33 7.92 14.55
C VAL A 112 1.35 6.48 14.04
N PHE A 113 0.36 5.68 14.42
CA PHE A 113 0.24 4.31 13.95
C PHE A 113 -0.89 4.21 12.93
N LEU A 114 -0.60 3.72 11.73
CA LEU A 114 -1.54 3.61 10.62
C LEU A 114 -1.79 2.13 10.29
N ASP A 115 -3.03 1.67 10.41
CA ASP A 115 -3.46 0.36 9.93
C ASP A 115 -3.97 0.48 8.49
N VAL A 116 -3.31 -0.18 7.53
CA VAL A 116 -3.68 -0.15 6.10
C VAL A 116 -4.37 -1.42 5.62
N ARG A 117 -4.85 -2.26 6.54
CA ARG A 117 -5.67 -3.42 6.20
C ARG A 117 -7.02 -3.00 5.65
N ARG A 118 -7.72 -3.96 5.04
CA ARG A 118 -9.10 -3.79 4.62
C ARG A 118 -10.03 -3.69 5.82
N GLN A 119 -11.23 -3.17 5.61
CA GLN A 119 -12.23 -3.08 6.65
C GLN A 119 -12.65 -4.48 7.17
N ASP A 120 -12.87 -5.44 6.26
CA ASP A 120 -13.26 -6.80 6.64
C ASP A 120 -12.18 -7.51 7.47
N GLU A 121 -10.90 -7.24 7.22
CA GLU A 121 -9.82 -7.78 8.03
C GLU A 121 -9.82 -7.22 9.46
N VAL A 122 -10.11 -5.92 9.61
CA VAL A 122 -10.23 -5.27 10.91
C VAL A 122 -11.46 -5.76 11.67
N ASP A 123 -12.59 -5.89 10.99
CA ASP A 123 -13.85 -6.32 11.58
C ASP A 123 -13.78 -7.78 12.07
N ASN A 124 -13.17 -8.67 11.28
CA ASN A 124 -13.10 -10.10 11.60
C ASN A 124 -11.96 -10.47 12.56
N PHE A 125 -10.81 -9.80 12.46
CA PHE A 125 -9.59 -10.19 13.17
C PHE A 125 -9.09 -9.15 14.18
N GLY A 126 -9.84 -8.07 14.38
CA GLY A 126 -9.54 -7.01 15.32
C GLY A 126 -8.60 -5.95 14.74
N MET A 127 -8.71 -4.73 15.28
CA MET A 127 -7.92 -3.56 14.88
C MET A 127 -6.56 -3.53 15.57
N LEU A 128 -5.55 -3.01 14.88
CA LEU A 128 -4.27 -2.67 15.51
C LEU A 128 -4.51 -1.63 16.61
N SER A 129 -4.21 -1.98 17.86
CA SER A 129 -4.45 -1.11 19.01
C SER A 129 -3.80 0.26 18.81
N TYR A 130 -4.56 1.33 19.07
CA TYR A 130 -4.16 2.74 18.94
C TYR A 130 -3.87 3.21 17.50
N ALA A 131 -4.04 2.34 16.50
CA ALA A 131 -3.87 2.73 15.11
C ALA A 131 -5.06 3.55 14.60
N VAL A 132 -4.76 4.53 13.74
CA VAL A 132 -5.73 5.09 12.81
C VAL A 132 -5.86 4.10 11.67
N HIS A 133 -7.08 3.68 11.36
CA HIS A 133 -7.34 2.75 10.25
C HIS A 133 -7.70 3.53 8.99
N ILE A 134 -6.91 3.35 7.93
CA ILE A 134 -7.18 3.86 6.58
C ILE A 134 -6.76 2.76 5.60
N PRO A 135 -7.70 2.01 5.00
CA PRO A 135 -7.38 0.99 4.02
C PRO A 135 -6.49 1.52 2.89
N LEU A 136 -5.55 0.70 2.42
CA LEU A 136 -4.54 1.14 1.45
C LEU A 136 -5.16 1.76 0.17
N HIS A 137 -6.20 1.17 -0.40
CA HIS A 137 -6.86 1.71 -1.58
C HIS A 137 -7.52 3.07 -1.32
N GLU A 138 -8.08 3.28 -0.12
CA GLU A 138 -8.63 4.58 0.26
C GLU A 138 -7.55 5.62 0.47
N LEU A 139 -6.41 5.23 1.07
CA LEU A 139 -5.24 6.09 1.20
C LEU A 139 -4.75 6.55 -0.17
N LEU A 140 -4.58 5.62 -1.12
CA LEU A 140 -4.19 5.94 -2.49
C LEU A 140 -5.18 6.88 -3.18
N ARG A 141 -6.48 6.61 -3.04
CA ARG A 141 -7.55 7.45 -3.58
C ARG A 141 -7.48 8.88 -3.02
N GLN A 142 -7.33 9.02 -1.71
CA GLN A 142 -7.26 10.34 -1.04
C GLN A 142 -6.01 11.12 -1.46
N LEU A 143 -4.84 10.47 -1.48
CA LEU A 143 -3.58 11.09 -1.91
C LEU A 143 -3.62 11.53 -3.38
N ASN A 144 -4.28 10.76 -4.25
CA ASN A 144 -4.40 11.11 -5.67
C ASN A 144 -5.41 12.24 -5.93
N GLN A 145 -6.54 12.25 -5.22
CA GLN A 145 -7.61 13.24 -5.41
C GLN A 145 -7.33 14.58 -4.71
N GLY A 146 -6.39 14.61 -3.75
CA GLY A 146 -6.10 15.79 -2.93
C GLY A 146 -7.22 16.14 -1.93
N ALA A 147 -8.26 15.31 -1.84
CA ALA A 147 -9.29 15.39 -0.82
C ALA A 147 -8.92 14.43 0.31
N HIS A 148 -8.24 14.97 1.32
CA HIS A 148 -7.76 14.19 2.45
C HIS A 148 -8.80 14.15 3.57
N SER A 149 -8.98 12.97 4.17
CA SER A 149 -9.67 12.87 5.46
C SER A 149 -8.88 13.58 6.56
N GLU A 150 -9.55 13.95 7.67
CA GLU A 150 -8.88 14.52 8.85
C GLU A 150 -7.75 13.60 9.36
N GLY A 151 -7.96 12.28 9.31
CA GLY A 151 -6.95 11.29 9.68
C GLY A 151 -5.71 11.35 8.79
N LEU A 152 -5.88 11.48 7.48
CA LEU A 152 -4.78 11.63 6.53
C LEU A 152 -4.08 12.99 6.68
N GLU A 153 -4.82 14.09 6.85
CA GLU A 153 -4.23 15.41 7.09
C GLU A 153 -3.35 15.43 8.34
N LYS A 154 -3.83 14.82 9.43
CA LYS A 154 -3.06 14.68 10.66
C LYS A 154 -1.80 13.83 10.46
N LEU A 155 -1.87 12.81 9.60
CA LEU A 155 -0.73 11.96 9.27
C LEU A 155 0.30 12.71 8.41
N LEU A 156 -0.14 13.41 7.37
CA LEU A 156 0.74 14.17 6.47
C LEU A 156 1.40 15.37 7.17
N SER A 157 0.71 15.96 8.15
CA SER A 157 1.25 17.03 9.00
C SER A 157 1.97 16.54 10.26
N ALA A 158 2.09 15.21 10.44
CA ALA A 158 2.69 14.65 11.64
C ALA A 158 4.17 15.03 11.74
N THR A 159 4.56 15.63 12.86
CA THR A 159 5.97 15.79 13.23
C THR A 159 6.53 14.56 13.96
N LYS A 160 5.66 13.61 14.29
CA LYS A 160 6.00 12.35 14.96
C LYS A 160 6.33 11.28 13.91
N PRO A 161 7.14 10.28 14.26
CA PRO A 161 7.33 9.11 13.41
C PRO A 161 5.99 8.48 13.03
N VAL A 162 5.85 8.07 11.78
CA VAL A 162 4.68 7.32 11.29
C VAL A 162 5.08 5.85 11.17
N VAL A 163 4.29 4.97 11.78
CA VAL A 163 4.43 3.52 11.62
C VAL A 163 3.25 3.01 10.82
N THR A 164 3.48 2.24 9.77
CA THR A 164 2.42 1.60 8.99
C THR A 164 2.32 0.12 9.36
N GLY A 165 1.10 -0.40 9.50
CA GLY A 165 0.82 -1.77 9.88
C GLY A 165 -0.12 -2.43 8.88
N CYS A 166 0.10 -3.72 8.63
CA CYS A 166 -0.86 -4.55 7.91
C CYS A 166 -0.87 -5.96 8.52
N ARG A 167 -1.35 -6.99 7.81
CA ARG A 167 -1.35 -8.38 8.30
C ARG A 167 0.05 -8.91 8.66
N THR A 168 1.00 -8.87 7.71
CA THR A 168 2.34 -9.48 7.84
C THR A 168 3.50 -8.54 7.52
N SER A 169 3.23 -7.24 7.33
CA SER A 169 4.13 -6.17 6.89
C SER A 169 4.30 -5.95 5.37
N ARG A 170 3.75 -6.81 4.49
CA ARG A 170 3.94 -6.63 3.03
C ARG A 170 3.32 -5.34 2.48
N ARG A 171 2.01 -5.15 2.66
CA ARG A 171 1.30 -3.89 2.32
C ARG A 171 1.87 -2.67 3.05
N ALA A 172 2.32 -2.85 4.29
CA ALA A 172 2.90 -1.79 5.09
C ALA A 172 4.24 -1.29 4.51
N LYS A 173 5.08 -2.18 3.94
CA LYS A 173 6.30 -1.77 3.23
C LYS A 173 5.98 -0.86 2.04
N PHE A 174 5.03 -1.27 1.20
CA PHE A 174 4.57 -0.41 0.10
C PHE A 174 4.06 0.93 0.62
N CYS A 175 3.14 0.93 1.59
CA CYS A 175 2.60 2.15 2.17
C CYS A 175 3.70 3.06 2.75
N THR A 176 4.72 2.47 3.39
CA THR A 176 5.86 3.23 3.94
C THR A 176 6.63 3.91 2.82
N GLN A 177 6.95 3.20 1.73
CA GLN A 177 7.64 3.81 0.57
C GLN A 177 6.78 4.92 -0.05
N LEU A 178 5.48 4.70 -0.22
CA LEU A 178 4.55 5.70 -0.69
C LEU A 178 4.54 6.96 0.19
N LEU A 179 4.57 6.79 1.51
CA LEU A 179 4.65 7.89 2.46
C LEU A 179 5.96 8.70 2.30
N HIS A 180 7.10 8.03 2.06
CA HIS A 180 8.35 8.71 1.72
C HIS A 180 8.25 9.49 0.40
N ASP A 181 7.59 8.92 -0.61
CA ASP A 181 7.40 9.55 -1.93
C ASP A 181 6.57 10.85 -1.81
N VAL A 182 5.58 10.90 -0.91
CA VAL A 182 4.77 12.11 -0.64
C VAL A 182 5.38 13.02 0.44
N GLY A 183 6.60 12.73 0.92
CA GLY A 183 7.39 13.62 1.78
C GLY A 183 7.37 13.31 3.28
N VAL A 184 6.71 12.25 3.73
CA VAL A 184 6.73 11.80 5.13
C VAL A 184 8.02 11.01 5.41
N ARG A 185 9.09 11.74 5.77
CA ARG A 185 10.46 11.19 5.86
C ARG A 185 10.74 10.29 7.06
N ASP A 186 9.94 10.36 8.12
CA ASP A 186 10.07 9.47 9.30
C ASP A 186 8.97 8.40 9.30
N ALA A 187 8.75 7.78 8.13
CA ALA A 187 7.86 6.65 7.96
C ALA A 187 8.62 5.32 8.10
N GLN A 188 8.05 4.40 8.87
CA GLN A 188 8.57 3.05 9.15
C GLN A 188 7.42 2.04 9.02
N TYR A 189 7.71 0.76 8.82
CA TYR A 189 6.68 -0.29 8.86
C TYR A 189 6.76 -1.14 10.13
N LEU A 190 5.63 -1.65 10.58
CA LEU A 190 5.55 -2.59 11.69
C LEU A 190 6.03 -3.98 11.22
N ASP A 191 7.08 -4.50 11.86
CA ASP A 191 7.53 -5.87 11.61
C ASP A 191 6.46 -6.88 12.06
N LYS A 192 6.20 -7.89 11.23
CA LYS A 192 5.19 -8.96 11.43
C LYS A 192 3.73 -8.51 11.53
N GLY A 193 3.45 -7.21 11.51
CA GLY A 193 2.08 -6.67 11.41
C GLY A 193 1.13 -7.15 12.50
N ALA A 194 -0.14 -7.32 12.13
CA ALA A 194 -1.20 -7.84 13.00
C ALA A 194 -0.87 -9.22 13.57
N CYS A 195 -0.22 -10.09 12.79
CA CYS A 195 0.22 -11.40 13.26
C CYS A 195 1.35 -11.36 14.31
N GLY A 196 2.18 -10.32 14.29
CA GLY A 196 3.13 -10.06 15.37
C GLY A 196 2.44 -9.52 16.62
N MET A 197 1.55 -8.54 16.41
CA MET A 197 0.80 -7.87 17.47
C MET A 197 -0.24 -8.75 18.15
N SER A 198 -0.74 -9.81 17.52
CA SER A 198 -1.66 -10.79 18.14
C SER A 198 -1.03 -11.61 19.26
N LYS A 199 0.30 -11.54 19.42
CA LYS A 199 1.03 -12.22 20.50
C LYS A 199 1.01 -11.44 21.81
N PHE A 200 0.49 -10.22 21.80
CA PHE A 200 0.37 -9.35 22.97
C PHE A 200 -1.02 -9.54 23.58
N PRO A 201 -1.13 -10.02 24.83
CA PRO A 201 -2.42 -10.32 25.47
C PRO A 201 -3.40 -9.13 25.54
N GLU A 202 -2.87 -7.90 25.57
CA GLU A 202 -3.64 -6.66 25.59
C GLU A 202 -4.30 -6.32 24.25
N ASN A 203 -3.90 -6.97 23.15
CA ASN A 203 -4.46 -6.74 21.83
C ASN A 203 -5.60 -7.73 21.56
N ASN A 204 -6.78 -7.22 21.21
CA ASN A 204 -7.92 -8.05 20.79
C ASN A 204 -7.81 -8.50 19.32
N MET A 205 -6.59 -8.80 18.87
CA MET A 205 -6.33 -9.17 17.49
C MET A 205 -5.96 -10.62 17.34
N LYS A 206 -6.27 -11.16 16.16
CA LYS A 206 -5.94 -12.53 15.79
C LYS A 206 -5.08 -12.52 14.52
N CYS A 207 -4.13 -13.44 14.45
CA CYS A 207 -3.46 -13.73 13.19
C CYS A 207 -4.37 -14.62 12.33
N TYR A 208 -4.19 -14.56 11.00
CA TYR A 208 -5.07 -15.21 10.03
C TYR A 208 -4.35 -15.39 8.70
N LYS A 209 -4.77 -16.41 7.93
CA LYS A 209 -4.28 -16.68 6.57
C LYS A 209 -4.74 -15.62 5.57
N SER A 210 -4.03 -15.50 4.44
CA SER A 210 -4.36 -14.52 3.41
C SER A 210 -5.63 -14.96 2.70
N TYR A 211 -6.50 -14.02 2.37
CA TYR A 211 -7.75 -14.30 1.65
C TYR A 211 -8.21 -13.06 0.84
N GLU A 212 -8.90 -13.31 -0.27
CA GLU A 212 -9.54 -12.29 -1.09
C GLU A 212 -10.96 -11.98 -0.57
N LEU A 213 -11.54 -10.85 -0.97
CA LEU A 213 -12.91 -10.48 -0.53
C LEU A 213 -13.98 -11.50 -0.95
N THR A 214 -13.72 -12.26 -2.02
CA THR A 214 -14.59 -13.32 -2.53
C THR A 214 -14.38 -14.66 -1.84
N ASP A 215 -13.29 -14.82 -1.08
CA ASP A 215 -13.01 -16.04 -0.35
C ASP A 215 -13.82 -16.11 0.95
N PRO A 216 -14.09 -17.32 1.47
CA PRO A 216 -14.60 -17.45 2.83
C PRO A 216 -13.58 -16.88 3.83
N VAL A 217 -14.09 -16.15 4.83
CA VAL A 217 -13.26 -15.61 5.92
C VAL A 217 -12.53 -16.76 6.62
N PRO A 218 -11.19 -16.75 6.70
CA PRO A 218 -10.44 -17.84 7.30
C PRO A 218 -10.63 -17.85 8.82
N GLU A 219 -10.54 -19.04 9.41
CA GLU A 219 -10.42 -19.16 10.85
C GLU A 219 -9.10 -18.53 11.34
N PRO A 220 -9.09 -17.92 12.54
CA PRO A 220 -7.85 -17.46 13.19
C PRO A 220 -6.77 -18.55 13.23
N SER A 221 -5.52 -18.17 12.98
CA SER A 221 -4.37 -19.08 12.98
C SER A 221 -3.15 -18.43 13.65
N ASP A 222 -2.30 -19.23 14.28
CA ASP A 222 -1.01 -18.76 14.81
C ASP A 222 0.05 -18.55 13.71
N GLU A 223 -0.22 -19.06 12.51
CA GLU A 223 0.63 -18.94 11.33
C GLU A 223 0.14 -17.80 10.41
N PRO A 224 1.05 -16.97 9.88
CA PRO A 224 0.75 -15.88 8.94
C PRO A 224 0.49 -16.35 7.49
#